data_AF-A0A223LVV6-F1
#
_entry.id   AF-A0A223LVV6-F1
#
_cell.length_a   1.000
_cell.length_b   1.000
_cell.length_c   1.000
_cell.angle_alpha   90.00
_cell.angle_beta   90.00
_cell.angle_gamma   90.00
#
_symmetry.space_group_name_H-M   'P 1'
#
loop_
_entity.id
_entity.type
_entity.pdbx_description
1 polymer ?
#
loop_
_entity_poly.entity_id
_entity_poly.type
_entity_poly.pdbx_seq_one_letter_code
_entity_poly.pdbx_strand_id
1 'polypeptide(L)'
;STHNNNNNNNNNSNSVPSECISSWRNECKQIKIIEFTRERKLMSVIVENKKKEIILYCKGAPENIIKNCKYYLTKNDIRPLNETLKNEIHNKIQNMGKRALRTLSFAYKKLSSKDLNIKNTDDYYK
;
A
#
# COMPACT_ATOMS: atom_id res chain seq x y z
N SER A 1 -59.58 0.43 -17.63
CA SER A 1 -58.56 -0.20 -18.48
C SER A 1 -57.66 0.91 -18.99
N THR A 2 -56.37 1.02 -18.68
CA THR A 2 -55.41 0.01 -18.26
C THR A 2 -54.32 0.73 -17.45
N HIS A 3 -53.90 0.08 -16.35
CA HIS A 3 -52.67 0.38 -15.63
C HIS A 3 -51.47 0.50 -16.59
N ASN A 4 -50.59 1.47 -16.38
CA ASN A 4 -49.16 1.22 -16.60
C ASN A 4 -48.31 2.03 -15.62
N ASN A 5 -48.14 1.44 -14.44
CA ASN A 5 -47.07 1.72 -13.51
C ASN A 5 -45.78 1.16 -14.12
N ASN A 6 -44.77 1.98 -14.36
CA ASN A 6 -43.40 1.51 -14.52
C ASN A 6 -42.44 2.44 -13.75
N ASN A 7 -42.42 2.23 -12.43
CA ASN A 7 -41.30 2.58 -11.58
C ASN A 7 -40.13 1.66 -11.92
N ASN A 8 -39.19 2.13 -12.75
CA ASN A 8 -37.86 1.52 -12.85
C ASN A 8 -36.85 2.36 -12.07
N ASN A 9 -36.89 2.23 -10.74
CA ASN A 9 -35.77 2.56 -9.87
C ASN A 9 -34.65 1.55 -10.08
N ASN A 10 -33.90 1.69 -11.18
CA ASN A 10 -32.61 1.02 -11.33
C ASN A 10 -31.55 1.83 -10.59
N ASN A 11 -31.57 1.72 -9.26
CA ASN A 11 -30.43 2.06 -8.42
C ASN A 11 -29.33 1.04 -8.65
N ASN A 12 -28.64 1.12 -9.79
CA ASN A 12 -27.33 0.50 -9.95
C ASN A 12 -26.38 1.27 -9.03
N SER A 13 -26.24 0.78 -7.80
CA SER A 13 -25.20 1.18 -6.85
C SER A 13 -23.82 0.71 -7.33
N ASN A 14 -23.43 1.13 -8.54
CA ASN A 14 -22.04 1.06 -8.95
C ASN A 14 -21.27 1.94 -7.98
N SER A 15 -20.53 1.31 -7.08
CA SER A 15 -19.73 2.00 -6.07
C SER A 15 -18.70 2.88 -6.78
N VAL A 16 -19.02 4.16 -6.94
CA VAL A 16 -18.06 5.14 -7.44
C VAL A 16 -16.95 5.21 -6.39
N PRO A 17 -15.66 5.10 -6.77
CA PRO A 17 -14.58 5.28 -5.82
C PRO A 17 -14.73 6.65 -5.16
N SER A 18 -14.46 6.73 -3.85
CA SER A 18 -14.45 8.01 -3.16
C SER A 18 -13.55 9.01 -3.89
N GLU A 19 -13.84 10.31 -3.74
CA GLU A 19 -13.11 11.38 -4.41
C GLU A 19 -11.59 11.28 -4.22
N CYS A 20 -11.14 10.86 -3.03
CA CYS A 20 -9.72 10.64 -2.75
C CYS A 20 -9.10 9.51 -3.57
N ILE A 21 -9.82 8.41 -3.83
CA ILE A 21 -9.32 7.30 -4.64
C ILE A 21 -9.22 7.73 -6.10
N SER A 22 -10.24 8.41 -6.61
CA SER A 22 -10.26 8.93 -7.97
C SER A 22 -9.14 9.95 -8.18
N SER A 23 -8.94 10.88 -7.23
CA SER A 23 -7.84 11.85 -7.25
C SER A 23 -6.47 11.15 -7.29
N TRP A 24 -6.23 10.20 -6.39
CA TRP A 24 -4.96 9.47 -6.37
C TRP A 24 -4.70 8.69 -7.65
N ARG A 25 -5.73 8.02 -8.21
CA ARG A 25 -5.61 7.29 -9.50
C ARG A 25 -5.33 8.21 -10.68
N ASN A 26 -5.80 9.46 -10.63
CA ASN A 26 -5.49 10.48 -11.63
C ASN A 26 -4.07 11.06 -11.46
N GLU A 27 -3.47 10.93 -10.27
CA GLU A 27 -2.10 11.40 -9.99
C GLU A 27 -1.03 10.33 -10.17
N CYS A 28 -1.40 9.06 -9.99
CA CYS A 28 -0.50 7.92 -9.99
C CYS A 28 -0.94 6.90 -11.05
N LYS A 29 -0.17 6.79 -12.14
CA LYS A 29 -0.35 5.74 -13.15
C LYS A 29 0.20 4.44 -12.59
N GLN A 30 -0.63 3.41 -12.45
CA GLN A 30 -0.18 2.09 -12.06
C GLN A 30 0.68 1.45 -13.17
N ILE A 31 1.87 0.97 -12.81
CA ILE A 31 2.81 0.28 -13.70
C ILE A 31 2.70 -1.23 -13.51
N LYS A 32 2.79 -1.70 -12.25
CA LYS A 32 2.86 -3.13 -11.92
C LYS A 32 2.23 -3.37 -10.54
N ILE A 33 1.49 -4.46 -10.42
CA ILE A 33 1.05 -4.99 -9.12
C ILE A 33 1.94 -6.19 -8.81
N ILE A 34 2.44 -6.24 -7.58
CA ILE A 34 3.11 -7.42 -7.03
C ILE A 34 2.18 -7.97 -5.96
N GLU A 35 1.46 -9.02 -6.34
CA GLU A 35 0.41 -9.60 -5.53
C GLU A 35 0.94 -10.18 -4.22
N PHE A 36 0.01 -10.32 -3.27
CA PHE A 36 0.30 -11.03 -2.04
C PHE A 36 0.57 -12.51 -2.34
N THR A 37 1.69 -13.02 -1.83
CA THR A 37 1.97 -14.46 -1.80
C THR A 37 2.22 -14.91 -0.36
N ARG A 38 2.01 -16.19 -0.06
CA ARG A 38 2.21 -16.75 1.29
C ARG A 38 3.68 -16.70 1.70
N GLU A 39 4.58 -16.80 0.72
CA GLU A 39 6.02 -16.80 0.87
C GLU A 39 6.51 -15.40 1.25
N ARG A 40 6.03 -14.38 0.53
CA ARG A 40 6.43 -12.97 0.73
C ARG A 40 5.71 -12.32 1.89
N LYS A 41 4.43 -12.65 2.10
CA LYS A 41 3.49 -12.02 3.03
C LYS A 41 3.40 -10.50 2.88
N LEU A 42 3.59 -10.02 1.65
CA LEU A 42 3.64 -8.60 1.26
C LEU A 42 2.86 -8.41 -0.03
N MET A 43 2.16 -7.28 -0.15
CA MET A 43 1.56 -6.81 -1.40
C MET A 43 2.20 -5.47 -1.76
N SER A 44 2.46 -5.24 -3.04
CA SER A 44 3.00 -3.96 -3.49
C SER A 44 2.40 -3.51 -4.82
N VAL A 45 2.46 -2.21 -5.03
CA VAL A 45 2.16 -1.57 -6.32
C VAL A 45 3.31 -0.68 -6.70
N ILE A 46 3.69 -0.71 -7.97
CA ILE A 46 4.63 0.24 -8.56
C ILE A 46 3.81 1.21 -9.40
N VAL A 47 3.99 2.50 -9.14
CA VAL A 47 3.30 3.58 -9.83
C VAL A 47 4.28 4.61 -10.37
N GLU A 48 3.88 5.33 -11.41
CA GLU A 48 4.53 6.58 -11.86
C GLU A 48 3.63 7.75 -11.45
N ASN A 49 4.15 8.73 -10.73
CA ASN A 49 3.40 9.94 -10.39
C ASN A 49 3.50 11.01 -11.50
N LYS A 50 2.73 12.10 -11.39
CA LYS A 50 2.78 13.24 -12.33
C LYS A 50 4.18 13.86 -12.51
N LYS A 51 5.08 13.71 -11.54
CA LYS A 51 6.47 14.18 -11.58
C LYS A 51 7.43 13.17 -12.23
N LYS A 52 6.91 12.09 -12.82
CA LYS A 52 7.70 10.99 -13.40
C LYS A 52 8.57 10.23 -12.39
N GLU A 53 8.25 10.32 -11.11
CA GLU A 53 8.89 9.48 -10.09
C GLU A 53 8.22 8.10 -10.08
N ILE A 54 9.05 7.06 -10.13
CA ILE A 54 8.60 5.67 -9.99
C ILE A 54 8.66 5.32 -8.50
N ILE A 55 7.53 4.92 -7.93
CA ILE A 55 7.41 4.63 -6.50
C ILE A 55 6.81 3.25 -6.31
N LEU A 56 7.49 2.42 -5.53
CA LEU A 56 6.92 1.19 -4.99
C LEU A 56 6.27 1.51 -3.65
N TYR A 57 4.97 1.24 -3.53
CA TYR A 57 4.25 1.22 -2.26
C TYR A 57 4.02 -0.22 -1.83
N CYS A 58 4.30 -0.52 -0.57
CA CYS A 58 4.18 -1.85 0.00
C CYS A 58 3.32 -1.84 1.26
N LYS A 59 2.47 -2.87 1.42
CA LYS A 59 1.78 -3.16 2.66
C LYS A 59 1.97 -4.61 3.06
N GLY A 60 2.00 -4.88 4.37
CA GLY A 60 2.10 -6.24 4.88
C GLY A 60 2.10 -6.31 6.40
N ALA A 61 2.42 -7.49 6.91
CA ALA A 61 2.62 -7.69 8.34
C ALA A 61 3.74 -6.76 8.86
N PRO A 62 3.59 -6.16 10.05
CA PRO A 62 4.59 -5.24 10.57
C PRO A 62 6.01 -5.80 10.61
N GLU A 63 6.16 -7.06 11.02
CA GLU A 63 7.46 -7.75 11.13
C GLU A 63 8.14 -7.86 9.75
N ASN A 64 7.36 -8.19 8.71
CA ASN A 64 7.85 -8.27 7.33
C ASN A 64 8.27 -6.90 6.81
N ILE A 65 7.52 -5.84 7.10
CA ILE A 65 7.86 -4.49 6.64
C ILE A 65 9.11 -3.98 7.37
N ILE A 66 9.17 -4.09 8.69
CA ILE A 66 10.29 -3.61 9.51
C ILE A 66 11.61 -4.29 9.10
N LYS A 67 11.57 -5.60 8.79
CA LYS A 67 12.74 -6.35 8.32
C LYS A 67 13.32 -5.80 7.01
N ASN A 68 12.48 -5.25 6.13
CA ASN A 68 12.88 -4.76 4.81
C ASN A 68 13.14 -3.23 4.79
N CYS A 69 12.99 -2.53 5.92
CA CYS A 69 13.14 -1.08 5.99
C CYS A 69 14.44 -0.68 6.71
N LYS A 70 15.20 0.24 6.08
CA LYS A 70 16.38 0.88 6.68
C LYS A 70 16.06 2.25 7.29
N TYR A 71 14.93 2.85 6.91
CA TYR A 71 14.52 4.18 7.31
C TYR A 71 13.02 4.21 7.63
N TYR A 72 12.60 5.26 8.34
CA TYR A 72 11.19 5.58 8.58
C TYR A 72 10.93 7.06 8.30
N LEU A 73 9.69 7.39 7.94
CA LEU A 73 9.26 8.76 7.64
C LEU A 73 8.65 9.40 8.89
N THR A 74 9.13 10.58 9.26
CA THR A 74 8.51 11.45 10.26
C THR A 74 7.72 12.57 9.58
N LYS A 75 7.07 13.43 10.38
CA LYS A 75 6.43 14.65 9.87
C LYS A 75 7.41 15.56 9.11
N ASN A 76 8.69 15.52 9.48
CA ASN A 76 9.68 16.50 9.03
C ASN A 76 10.69 15.89 8.05
N ASP A 77 11.04 14.62 8.23
CA ASP A 77 12.23 14.04 7.59
C ASP A 77 12.21 12.50 7.57
N ILE A 78 13.10 11.92 6.75
CA ILE A 78 13.39 10.49 6.72
C ILE A 78 14.54 10.21 7.68
N ARG A 79 14.36 9.27 8.62
CA ARG A 79 15.36 8.94 9.66
C ARG A 79 15.76 7.47 9.65
N PRO A 80 16.98 7.12 10.09
CA PRO A 80 17.40 5.72 10.20
C PRO A 80 16.52 4.92 11.17
N LEU A 81 16.11 3.73 10.75
CA LEU A 81 15.38 2.80 11.59
C LEU A 81 16.37 1.92 12.37
N ASN A 82 16.76 2.38 13.56
CA ASN A 82 17.69 1.66 14.44
C ASN A 82 16.98 0.55 15.25
N GLU A 83 17.77 -0.35 15.85
CA GLU A 83 17.25 -1.49 16.60
C GLU A 83 16.42 -1.09 17.83
N THR A 84 16.80 -0.01 18.53
CA THR A 84 16.01 0.51 19.66
C THR A 84 14.59 0.85 19.23
N LEU A 85 14.44 1.60 18.13
CA LEU A 85 13.13 1.98 17.61
C LEU A 85 12.36 0.78 17.06
N LYS A 86 13.03 -0.19 16.42
CA LYS A 86 12.38 -1.44 15.99
C LYS A 86 11.77 -2.18 17.18
N ASN A 87 12.47 -2.26 18.30
CA ASN A 87 11.97 -2.89 19.53
C ASN A 87 10.77 -2.14 20.11
N GLU A 88 10.81 -0.80 20.14
CA GLU A 88 9.66 0.00 20.57
C GLU A 88 8.43 -0.22 19.69
N ILE A 89 8.62 -0.26 18.37
CA ILE A 89 7.55 -0.54 17.41
C ILE A 89 6.97 -1.94 17.66
N HIS A 90 7.82 -2.96 17.86
CA HIS A 90 7.40 -4.32 18.15
C HIS A 90 6.53 -4.38 19.42
N ASN A 91 6.96 -3.73 20.51
CA ASN A 91 6.18 -3.66 21.75
C ASN A 91 4.80 -3.00 21.54
N LYS A 92 4.72 -1.94 20.73
CA LYS A 92 3.44 -1.30 20.39
C LYS A 92 2.53 -2.26 19.59
N ILE A 93 3.08 -2.99 18.63
CA ILE A 93 2.34 -3.99 17.85
C ILE A 93 1.80 -5.10 18.76
N GLN A 94 2.61 -5.62 19.68
CA GLN A 94 2.19 -6.62 20.67
C GLN A 94 1.03 -6.11 21.52
N ASN A 95 1.09 -4.86 21.99
CA ASN A 95 0.02 -4.26 22.78
C ASN A 95 -1.27 -4.03 21.98
N MET A 96 -1.17 -3.70 20.69
CA MET A 96 -2.33 -3.67 19.79
C MET A 96 -2.91 -5.08 19.58
N GLY A 97 -2.05 -6.09 19.44
CA GLY A 97 -2.45 -7.50 19.32
C GLY A 97 -3.22 -8.01 20.55
N LYS A 98 -2.79 -7.65 21.76
CA LYS A 98 -3.52 -7.95 23.02
C LYS A 98 -4.95 -7.40 23.03
N ARG A 99 -5.23 -6.38 22.22
CA ARG A 99 -6.55 -5.75 22.05
C ARG A 99 -7.30 -6.30 20.83
N ALA A 100 -6.85 -7.42 20.26
CA ALA A 100 -7.37 -8.04 19.04
C ALA A 100 -7.39 -7.12 17.82
N LEU A 101 -6.54 -6.07 17.80
CA LEU A 101 -6.43 -5.18 16.66
C LEU A 101 -5.56 -5.81 15.59
N ARG A 102 -6.06 -5.81 14.34
CA ARG A 102 -5.25 -6.17 13.18
C ARG A 102 -4.33 -4.99 12.81
N THR A 103 -3.02 -5.21 12.87
CA THR A 103 -2.03 -4.21 12.45
C THR A 103 -1.52 -4.51 11.05
N LEU A 104 -1.42 -3.46 10.23
CA LEU A 104 -0.71 -3.46 8.96
C LEU A 104 0.33 -2.36 8.97
N SER A 105 1.46 -2.62 8.34
CA SER A 105 2.49 -1.60 8.12
C SER A 105 2.61 -1.28 6.64
N PHE A 106 3.00 -0.04 6.37
CA PHE A 106 3.17 0.50 5.03
C PHE A 106 4.60 1.01 4.88
N ALA A 107 5.16 0.83 3.68
CA ALA A 107 6.47 1.33 3.31
C ALA A 107 6.46 1.81 1.85
N TYR A 108 7.45 2.62 1.49
CA TYR A 108 7.67 3.00 0.10
C TYR A 108 9.16 3.03 -0.24
N LYS A 109 9.47 2.85 -1.52
CA LYS A 109 10.81 2.97 -2.09
C LYS A 109 10.71 3.72 -3.42
N LYS A 110 11.52 4.78 -3.58
CA LYS A 110 11.71 5.40 -4.89
C LYS A 110 12.56 4.47 -5.74
N LEU A 111 12.12 4.21 -6.96
CA LEU A 111 12.78 3.35 -7.92
C LEU A 111 13.35 4.18 -9.07
N SER A 112 14.37 3.64 -9.71
CA SER A 112 14.90 4.11 -10.99
C SER A 112 14.27 3.33 -12.15
N SER A 113 14.43 3.81 -13.37
CA SER A 113 13.96 3.11 -14.57
C SER A 113 14.60 1.72 -14.74
N LYS A 114 15.80 1.50 -14.18
CA LYS A 114 16.49 0.19 -14.23
C LYS A 114 15.76 -0.87 -13.39
N ASP A 115 15.14 -0.45 -12.28
CA ASP A 115 14.45 -1.36 -11.36
C ASP A 115 13.16 -1.93 -11.97
N LEU A 116 12.60 -1.30 -13.01
CA LEU A 116 11.42 -1.82 -13.70
C LEU A 116 11.68 -3.16 -14.39
N ASN A 117 12.93 -3.47 -14.73
CA ASN A 117 13.34 -4.70 -15.40
C ASN A 117 13.62 -5.86 -14.43
N ILE A 118 13.43 -5.66 -13.12
CA ILE A 118 13.58 -6.71 -12.11
C ILE A 118 12.55 -7.83 -12.37
N LYS A 119 13.06 -9.03 -12.66
CA LYS A 119 12.25 -10.23 -12.92
C LYS A 119 11.80 -10.91 -11.62
N ASN A 120 12.73 -11.12 -10.68
CA ASN A 120 12.39 -11.70 -9.39
C ASN A 120 11.83 -10.63 -8.46
N THR A 121 10.58 -10.80 -8.04
CA THR A 121 9.86 -9.82 -7.24
C THR A 121 10.49 -9.53 -5.88
N ASP A 122 11.33 -10.41 -5.34
CA ASP A 122 11.95 -10.23 -4.03
C ASP A 122 13.14 -9.27 -4.08
N ASP A 123 13.72 -9.06 -5.27
CA ASP A 123 14.85 -8.16 -5.46
C ASP A 123 14.47 -6.67 -5.28
N TYR A 124 13.17 -6.34 -5.34
CA TYR A 124 12.70 -4.98 -5.04
C TYR A 124 12.96 -4.56 -3.57
N TYR A 125 13.07 -5.52 -2.65
CA TYR A 125 13.18 -5.30 -1.20
C TYR A 125 14.61 -5.45 -0.67
N LYS A 126 15.57 -5.72 -1.55
CA LYS A 126 17.00 -5.72 -1.22
C LYS A 126 17.56 -4.29 -1.11
#